data_AF-A0AA43QK20-F1
#
_entry.id   AF-A0AA43QK20-F1
#
_cell.length_a   1.000
_cell.length_b   1.000
_cell.length_c   1.000
_cell.angle_alpha   90.00
_cell.angle_beta   90.00
_cell.angle_gamma   90.00
#
_symmetry.space_group_name_H-M   'P 1'
#
loop_
_entity.id
_entity.type
_entity.pdbx_description
1 polymer ?
#
loop_
_entity_poly.entity_id
_entity_poly.type
_entity_poly.pdbx_seq_one_letter_code
_entity_poly.pdbx_strand_id
1 'polypeptide(L)'
;MEVLVKGLPDQMTERNVEKEFRPILERFGIKVFQCQKLRSRGCALISFVDKNKGNAFLVAAHSGQRKFLGQPGVVLHGKYLRCSLSRNEPDPYLLKSLRKEESELYQKLNRKPRIVPGNRATLKAERTPRSFDISAIKCGQWTYTGRSLVFSSYWSRETAGRVVFGPRNLLIKLCLHPSDGYSHQLLIPFSTIYSFTIGPKDRSLTFSLYYPPRMQQSTEPSLQDALSKLGYSLEDQLEKMTLQQQGENFKRERLCALDDSHEKVVGSCLCYRFILQNPSDIRSVDPTSQISLHDGITDDVVL
;
A
#
# COMPACT_ATOMS: atom_id res chain seq x y z
N MET A 1 -24.43 8.78 -16.52
CA MET A 1 -24.09 9.23 -17.89
C MET A 1 -22.95 8.38 -18.41
N GLU A 2 -22.92 8.07 -19.70
CA GLU A 2 -21.83 7.32 -20.31
C GLU A 2 -21.19 8.10 -21.47
N VAL A 3 -19.87 8.01 -21.56
CA VAL A 3 -19.09 8.61 -22.65
C VAL A 3 -18.31 7.51 -23.36
N LEU A 4 -18.50 7.46 -24.67
CA LEU A 4 -17.74 6.62 -25.59
C LEU A 4 -16.45 7.34 -25.99
N VAL A 5 -15.32 6.74 -25.66
CA VAL A 5 -13.98 7.18 -26.05
C VAL A 5 -13.51 6.31 -27.21
N LYS A 6 -13.05 6.93 -28.29
CA LYS A 6 -12.47 6.25 -29.47
C LYS A 6 -11.02 6.69 -29.71
N GLY A 7 -10.24 5.79 -30.32
CA GLY A 7 -8.84 6.03 -30.67
C GLY A 7 -7.85 5.56 -29.61
N LEU A 8 -8.29 4.68 -28.69
CA LEU A 8 -7.41 4.07 -27.69
C LEU A 8 -6.50 3.03 -28.35
N PRO A 9 -5.22 2.93 -27.94
CA PRO A 9 -4.34 1.87 -28.39
C PRO A 9 -4.88 0.48 -28.03
N ASP A 10 -4.81 -0.46 -28.97
CA ASP A 10 -5.33 -1.82 -28.75
C ASP A 10 -4.59 -2.56 -27.64
N GLN A 11 -3.31 -2.24 -27.43
CA GLN A 11 -2.47 -2.81 -26.37
C GLN A 11 -2.84 -2.33 -24.96
N MET A 12 -3.66 -1.29 -24.82
CA MET A 12 -3.96 -0.68 -23.53
C MET A 12 -4.96 -1.51 -22.73
N THR A 13 -4.63 -1.95 -21.51
CA THR A 13 -5.61 -2.65 -20.65
C THR A 13 -6.62 -1.68 -20.05
N GLU A 14 -7.76 -2.18 -19.57
CA GLU A 14 -8.78 -1.36 -18.91
C GLU A 14 -8.21 -0.58 -17.71
N ARG A 15 -7.37 -1.24 -16.89
CA ARG A 15 -6.65 -0.60 -15.78
C ARG A 15 -5.74 0.55 -16.24
N ASN A 16 -5.08 0.40 -17.37
CA ASN A 16 -4.24 1.46 -17.92
C ASN A 16 -5.09 2.63 -18.38
N VAL A 17 -6.22 2.38 -19.08
CA VAL A 17 -7.15 3.44 -19.49
C VAL A 17 -7.65 4.18 -18.27
N GLU A 18 -8.09 3.47 -17.24
CA GLU A 18 -8.57 4.07 -16.00
C GLU A 18 -7.49 4.96 -15.34
N LYS A 19 -6.24 4.48 -15.26
CA LYS A 19 -5.12 5.21 -14.68
C LYS A 19 -4.81 6.51 -15.43
N GLU A 20 -4.83 6.49 -16.76
CA GLU A 20 -4.58 7.67 -17.58
C GLU A 20 -5.74 8.68 -17.54
N PHE A 21 -6.98 8.20 -17.48
CA PHE A 21 -8.16 9.07 -17.43
C PHE A 21 -8.39 9.70 -16.05
N ARG A 22 -7.97 9.05 -14.97
CA ARG A 22 -8.11 9.54 -13.60
C ARG A 22 -7.64 11.00 -13.41
N PRO A 23 -6.40 11.40 -13.76
CA PRO A 23 -5.95 12.79 -13.58
C PRO A 23 -6.69 13.80 -14.49
N ILE A 24 -7.27 13.35 -15.61
CA ILE A 24 -8.06 14.22 -16.50
C ILE A 24 -9.44 14.47 -15.89
N LEU A 25 -10.09 13.41 -15.42
CA LEU A 25 -11.44 13.45 -14.84
C LEU A 25 -11.47 14.14 -13.48
N GLU A 26 -10.40 14.03 -12.69
CA GLU A 26 -10.26 14.73 -11.41
C GLU A 26 -10.35 16.27 -11.58
N ARG A 27 -9.89 16.83 -12.71
CA ARG A 27 -10.01 18.27 -13.01
C ARG A 27 -11.45 18.75 -13.10
N PHE A 28 -12.38 17.85 -13.43
CA PHE A 28 -13.81 18.11 -13.50
C PHE A 28 -14.54 17.71 -12.20
N GLY A 29 -13.79 17.37 -11.14
CA GLY A 29 -14.36 16.93 -9.87
C GLY A 29 -15.01 15.54 -9.93
N ILE A 30 -14.61 14.71 -10.89
CA ILE A 30 -15.04 13.32 -11.03
C ILE A 30 -13.97 12.43 -10.41
N LYS A 31 -14.27 11.85 -9.23
CA LYS A 31 -13.35 10.96 -8.49
C LYS A 31 -13.69 9.48 -8.65
N VAL A 32 -14.97 9.20 -8.86
CA VAL A 32 -15.52 7.85 -9.04
C VAL A 32 -16.06 7.74 -10.44
N PHE A 33 -15.55 6.77 -11.19
CA PHE A 33 -15.99 6.44 -12.53
C PHE A 33 -15.65 4.99 -12.81
N GLN A 34 -16.40 4.35 -13.71
CA GLN A 34 -16.02 3.05 -14.25
C GLN A 34 -15.53 3.24 -15.68
N CYS A 35 -14.49 2.51 -16.04
CA CYS A 35 -14.02 2.40 -17.42
C CYS A 35 -14.22 0.96 -17.88
N GLN A 36 -14.94 0.75 -18.99
CA GLN A 36 -15.09 -0.56 -19.62
C GLN A 36 -14.46 -0.52 -21.00
N LYS A 37 -13.42 -1.33 -21.25
CA LYS A 37 -12.80 -1.37 -22.58
C LYS A 37 -13.58 -2.31 -23.49
N LEU A 38 -14.02 -1.81 -24.65
CA LEU A 38 -14.64 -2.63 -25.68
C LEU A 38 -13.55 -3.38 -26.45
N ARG A 39 -13.49 -4.70 -26.28
CA ARG A 39 -12.52 -5.57 -26.98
C ARG A 39 -12.67 -5.38 -28.50
N SER A 40 -11.54 -5.33 -29.22
CA SER A 40 -11.46 -5.29 -30.69
C SER A 40 -11.71 -3.94 -31.41
N ARG A 41 -12.00 -2.83 -30.71
CA ARG A 41 -12.38 -1.57 -31.41
C ARG A 41 -11.62 -0.30 -31.02
N GLY A 42 -10.56 -0.39 -30.22
CA GLY A 42 -9.86 0.80 -29.70
C GLY A 42 -10.82 1.80 -29.02
N CYS A 43 -11.88 1.28 -28.40
CA CYS A 43 -12.94 2.06 -27.78
C CYS A 43 -13.09 1.69 -26.30
N ALA A 44 -13.49 2.65 -25.48
CA ALA A 44 -13.89 2.41 -24.10
C ALA A 44 -15.15 3.21 -23.76
N LEU A 45 -15.93 2.70 -22.82
CA LEU A 45 -17.04 3.39 -22.19
C LEU A 45 -16.57 3.89 -20.83
N ILE A 46 -16.85 5.16 -20.54
CA ILE A 46 -16.60 5.74 -19.22
C ILE A 46 -17.93 6.19 -18.63
N SER A 47 -18.26 5.64 -17.48
CA SER A 47 -19.55 5.82 -16.81
C SER A 47 -19.39 6.73 -15.59
N PHE A 48 -20.22 7.77 -15.53
CA PHE A 48 -20.24 8.79 -14.47
C PHE A 48 -21.60 8.84 -13.78
N VAL A 49 -21.61 9.14 -12.49
CA VAL A 49 -22.86 9.41 -11.73
C VAL A 49 -23.44 10.77 -12.13
N ASP A 50 -22.62 11.82 -12.06
CA ASP A 50 -23.04 13.19 -12.28
C ASP A 50 -23.02 13.55 -13.78
N LYS A 51 -24.21 13.78 -14.34
CA LYS A 51 -24.41 14.16 -15.74
C LYS A 51 -23.82 15.53 -16.06
N ASN A 52 -23.82 16.47 -15.10
CA ASN A 52 -23.33 17.83 -15.32
C ASN A 52 -21.81 17.83 -15.47
N LYS A 53 -21.11 17.11 -14.57
CA LYS A 53 -19.65 16.95 -14.65
C LYS A 53 -19.24 16.21 -15.93
N GLY A 54 -19.98 15.16 -16.31
CA GLY A 54 -19.73 14.43 -17.56
C GLY A 54 -19.92 15.31 -18.81
N ASN A 55 -20.92 16.19 -18.82
CA ASN A 55 -21.12 17.16 -19.90
C ASN A 55 -19.99 18.19 -19.96
N ALA A 56 -19.53 18.70 -18.82
CA ALA A 56 -18.39 19.63 -18.76
C ALA A 56 -17.11 18.98 -19.33
N PHE A 57 -16.87 17.71 -18.98
CA PHE A 57 -15.79 16.91 -19.57
C PHE A 57 -15.95 16.76 -21.10
N LEU A 58 -17.15 16.44 -21.58
CA LEU A 58 -17.39 16.32 -23.03
C LEU A 58 -17.13 17.65 -23.75
N VAL A 59 -17.63 18.78 -23.23
CA VAL A 59 -17.40 20.09 -23.84
C VAL A 59 -15.90 20.36 -23.94
N ALA A 60 -15.15 20.18 -22.86
CA ALA A 60 -13.69 20.36 -22.88
C ALA A 60 -12.97 19.41 -23.86
N ALA A 61 -13.40 18.15 -23.93
CA ALA A 61 -12.83 17.17 -24.85
C ALA A 61 -13.09 17.51 -26.34
N HIS A 62 -14.23 18.14 -26.65
CA HIS A 62 -14.56 18.60 -28.00
C HIS A 62 -13.92 19.96 -28.35
N SER A 63 -13.75 20.86 -27.37
CA SER A 63 -13.12 22.16 -27.58
C SER A 63 -11.70 22.05 -28.14
N GLY A 64 -10.98 20.98 -27.79
CA GLY A 64 -9.64 20.71 -28.35
C GLY A 64 -9.59 20.04 -29.72
N GLN A 65 -10.73 19.69 -30.33
CA GLN A 65 -10.77 19.18 -31.71
C GLN A 65 -10.94 20.29 -32.75
N ARG A 66 -11.37 21.49 -32.35
CA ARG A 66 -11.37 22.67 -33.22
C ARG A 66 -10.04 23.40 -33.03
N LYS A 67 -9.19 23.36 -34.05
CA LYS A 67 -7.85 23.99 -34.12
C LYS A 67 -7.79 25.51 -33.83
N PHE A 68 -8.88 26.14 -33.39
CA PHE A 68 -9.03 27.59 -33.38
C PHE A 68 -8.89 28.27 -32.01
N LEU A 69 -8.87 27.56 -30.87
CA LEU A 69 -8.91 28.22 -29.54
C LEU A 69 -8.00 27.62 -28.44
N GLY A 70 -6.89 26.98 -28.79
CA GLY A 70 -5.79 26.72 -27.83
C GLY A 70 -6.11 25.85 -26.60
N GLN A 71 -7.28 25.22 -26.52
CA GLN A 71 -7.61 24.31 -25.43
C GLN A 71 -7.16 22.88 -25.75
N PRO A 72 -6.41 22.22 -24.85
CA PRO A 72 -5.87 20.89 -25.11
C PRO A 72 -7.01 19.87 -25.11
N GLY A 73 -7.22 19.20 -26.24
CA GLY A 73 -8.06 18.01 -26.30
C GLY A 73 -7.51 16.89 -25.42
N VAL A 74 -8.30 15.85 -25.20
CA VAL A 74 -7.81 14.67 -24.47
C VAL A 74 -6.77 13.96 -25.34
N VAL A 75 -5.50 14.12 -24.99
CA VAL A 75 -4.36 13.46 -25.65
C VAL A 75 -3.88 12.33 -24.78
N LEU A 76 -3.72 11.15 -25.37
CA LEU A 76 -3.22 9.97 -24.70
C LEU A 76 -2.19 9.30 -25.62
N HIS A 77 -0.97 9.10 -25.11
CA HIS A 77 0.18 8.63 -25.91
C HIS A 77 0.40 9.44 -27.20
N GLY A 78 0.25 10.77 -27.13
CA GLY A 78 0.42 11.67 -28.29
C GLY A 78 -0.70 11.59 -29.33
N LYS A 79 -1.76 10.81 -29.09
CA LYS A 79 -2.93 10.71 -29.98
C LYS A 79 -4.12 11.42 -29.37
N TYR A 80 -4.83 12.19 -30.20
CA TYR A 80 -6.09 12.81 -29.80
C TYR A 80 -7.20 11.76 -29.74
N LEU A 81 -7.83 11.65 -28.58
CA LEU A 81 -8.99 10.79 -28.39
C LEU A 81 -10.26 11.52 -28.82
N ARG A 82 -11.23 10.75 -29.34
CA ARG A 82 -12.56 11.27 -29.65
C ARG A 82 -13.52 10.80 -28.57
N CYS A 83 -13.97 11.73 -27.73
CA CYS A 83 -14.96 11.48 -26.69
C CYS A 83 -16.33 11.92 -27.18
N SER A 84 -17.34 11.06 -27.11
CA SER A 84 -18.72 11.37 -27.52
C SER A 84 -19.70 10.75 -26.53
N LEU A 85 -20.89 11.33 -26.37
CA LEU A 85 -21.94 10.73 -25.56
C LEU A 85 -22.26 9.31 -26.09
N SER A 86 -22.37 8.33 -25.20
CA SER A 86 -22.85 6.99 -25.56
C SER A 86 -24.29 7.06 -26.06
N ARG A 87 -24.65 6.22 -27.02
CA ARG A 87 -26.04 6.10 -27.50
C ARG A 87 -26.91 5.26 -26.57
N ASN A 88 -26.27 4.45 -25.72
CA ASN A 88 -26.96 3.58 -24.79
C ASN A 88 -27.15 4.27 -23.46
N GLU A 89 -28.23 3.92 -22.77
CA GLU A 89 -28.38 4.30 -21.38
C GLU A 89 -27.38 3.51 -20.52
N PRO A 90 -26.72 4.15 -19.55
CA PRO A 90 -25.84 3.45 -18.64
C PRO A 90 -26.63 2.42 -17.83
N ASP A 91 -25.99 1.28 -17.53
CA ASP A 91 -26.59 0.24 -16.69
C ASP A 91 -27.07 0.82 -15.34
N PRO A 92 -28.35 0.66 -14.97
CA PRO A 92 -28.89 1.18 -13.71
C PRO A 92 -28.19 0.60 -12.48
N TYR A 93 -27.72 -0.66 -12.52
CA TYR A 93 -27.00 -1.28 -11.41
C TYR A 93 -25.60 -0.68 -11.25
N LEU A 94 -24.93 -0.41 -12.37
CA LEU A 94 -23.66 0.30 -12.38
C LEU A 94 -23.78 1.72 -11.81
N LEU A 95 -24.82 2.47 -12.19
CA LEU A 95 -25.04 3.80 -11.62
C LEU A 95 -25.31 3.73 -10.11
N LYS A 96 -25.99 2.68 -9.64
CA LYS A 96 -26.23 2.45 -8.22
C LYS A 96 -24.93 2.14 -7.46
N SER A 97 -24.06 1.32 -8.02
CA SER A 97 -22.75 1.02 -7.41
C SER A 97 -21.86 2.25 -7.35
N LEU A 98 -21.77 3.01 -8.46
CA LEU A 98 -20.98 4.25 -8.51
C LEU A 98 -21.51 5.32 -7.54
N ARG A 99 -22.84 5.46 -7.36
CA ARG A 99 -23.44 6.36 -6.36
C ARG A 99 -23.06 5.96 -4.93
N LYS A 100 -23.07 4.65 -4.64
CA LYS A 100 -22.68 4.14 -3.33
C LYS A 100 -21.21 4.45 -3.06
N GLU A 101 -20.34 4.16 -4.01
CA GLU A 101 -18.89 4.42 -3.90
C GLU A 101 -18.60 5.92 -3.76
N GLU A 102 -19.27 6.78 -4.51
CA GLU A 102 -19.15 8.25 -4.38
C GLU A 102 -19.61 8.72 -2.99
N SER A 103 -20.74 8.22 -2.48
CA SER A 103 -21.23 8.52 -1.13
C SER A 103 -20.25 8.06 -0.05
N GLU A 104 -19.68 6.86 -0.18
CA GLU A 104 -18.67 6.35 0.74
C GLU A 104 -17.41 7.21 0.74
N LEU A 105 -16.94 7.66 -0.43
CA LEU A 105 -15.82 8.59 -0.51
C LEU A 105 -16.14 9.93 0.15
N TYR A 106 -17.32 10.51 -0.08
CA TYR A 106 -17.71 11.75 0.60
C TYR A 106 -17.88 11.55 2.10
N GLN A 107 -18.39 10.41 2.57
CA GLN A 107 -18.44 10.09 4.00
C GLN A 107 -17.04 9.97 4.59
N LYS A 108 -16.09 9.33 3.90
CA LYS A 108 -14.69 9.24 4.33
C LYS A 108 -14.02 10.60 4.41
N LEU A 109 -14.31 11.50 3.45
CA LEU A 109 -13.76 12.86 3.42
C LEU A 109 -14.44 13.82 4.41
N ASN A 110 -15.75 13.67 4.65
CA ASN A 110 -16.55 14.54 5.53
C ASN A 110 -16.72 14.01 6.95
N ARG A 111 -16.13 12.86 7.30
CA ARG A 111 -15.99 12.42 8.69
C ARG A 111 -15.09 13.41 9.42
N LYS A 112 -15.70 14.49 9.91
CA LYS A 112 -15.17 15.26 11.04
C LYS A 112 -15.06 14.28 12.21
N PRO A 113 -13.93 14.25 12.96
CA PRO A 113 -13.80 13.37 14.11
C PRO A 113 -14.98 13.64 15.05
N ARG A 114 -15.82 12.62 15.25
CA ARG A 114 -16.99 12.72 16.11
C ARG A 114 -16.48 12.77 17.55
N ILE A 115 -16.32 13.96 18.10
CA ILE A 115 -16.05 14.17 19.52
C ILE A 115 -17.32 13.75 20.26
N VAL A 116 -17.37 12.50 20.71
CA VAL A 116 -18.36 12.05 21.69
C VAL A 116 -17.78 12.37 23.06
N PRO A 117 -18.42 13.25 23.86
CA PRO A 117 -17.94 13.58 25.19
C PRO A 117 -18.33 12.45 26.14
N GLY A 118 -17.38 11.55 26.40
CA GLY A 118 -17.52 10.47 27.38
C GLY A 118 -16.60 9.30 27.05
N ASN A 119 -15.72 8.96 28.00
CA ASN A 119 -14.69 7.89 27.94
C ASN A 119 -13.36 8.26 27.27
N ARG A 120 -12.64 9.17 27.93
CA ARG A 120 -11.28 9.65 27.60
C ARG A 120 -10.13 8.65 27.83
N ALA A 121 -10.38 7.36 28.07
CA ALA A 121 -9.32 6.41 28.45
C ALA A 121 -9.13 5.19 27.53
N THR A 122 -10.02 4.91 26.56
CA THR A 122 -9.93 3.64 25.78
C THR A 122 -10.02 3.77 24.26
N LEU A 123 -10.05 4.99 23.70
CA LEU A 123 -10.21 5.22 22.25
C LEU A 123 -9.10 6.10 21.63
N LYS A 124 -7.86 5.99 22.14
CA LYS A 124 -6.65 6.58 21.55
C LYS A 124 -5.75 5.54 20.84
N ALA A 125 -6.27 4.35 20.53
CA ALA A 125 -5.51 3.23 19.96
C ALA A 125 -5.64 3.05 18.43
N GLU A 126 -6.12 4.07 17.71
CA GLU A 126 -6.12 4.10 16.25
C GLU A 126 -5.67 5.51 15.84
N ARG A 127 -4.44 5.78 15.40
CA ARG A 127 -3.69 5.17 14.30
C ARG A 127 -2.17 5.39 14.44
N THR A 128 -1.59 5.12 15.61
CA THR A 128 -0.14 4.90 15.63
C THR A 128 0.12 3.58 14.90
N PRO A 129 1.05 3.54 13.92
CA PRO A 129 1.42 2.27 13.29
C PRO A 129 1.86 1.33 14.41
N ARG A 130 1.18 0.18 14.56
CA ARG A 130 1.52 -0.78 15.61
C ARG A 130 2.98 -1.14 15.42
N SER A 131 3.77 -0.95 16.47
CA SER A 131 5.20 -1.22 16.43
C SER A 131 5.61 -2.02 17.64
N PHE A 132 6.52 -2.96 17.41
CA PHE A 132 7.02 -3.87 18.43
C PHE A 132 8.53 -3.86 18.40
N ASP A 133 9.14 -3.78 19.58
CA ASP A 133 10.57 -3.93 19.71
C ASP A 133 10.93 -5.42 19.66
N ILE A 134 12.00 -5.74 18.95
CA ILE A 134 12.49 -7.11 18.74
C ILE A 134 13.90 -7.23 19.29
N SER A 135 14.20 -8.42 19.81
CA SER A 135 15.53 -8.78 20.35
C SER A 135 16.34 -9.65 19.40
N ALA A 136 15.69 -10.32 18.45
CA ALA A 136 16.38 -11.16 17.47
C ALA A 136 15.59 -11.31 16.17
N ILE A 137 16.32 -11.60 15.11
CA ILE A 137 15.81 -11.96 13.79
C ILE A 137 16.37 -13.32 13.38
N LYS A 138 15.54 -14.15 12.74
CA LYS A 138 15.91 -15.45 12.20
C LYS A 138 15.39 -15.56 10.77
N CYS A 139 16.17 -16.19 9.90
CA CYS A 139 15.82 -16.49 8.52
C CYS A 139 15.94 -18.00 8.32
N GLY A 140 14.93 -18.61 7.72
CA GLY A 140 14.91 -20.05 7.58
C GLY A 140 13.77 -20.57 6.71
N GLN A 141 13.34 -21.79 7.01
CA GLN A 141 12.26 -22.49 6.31
C GLN A 141 11.42 -23.32 7.29
N TRP A 142 10.19 -23.62 6.91
CA TRP A 142 9.39 -24.63 7.58
C TRP A 142 9.81 -26.02 7.11
N THR A 143 10.14 -26.89 8.05
CA THR A 143 10.58 -28.27 7.81
C THR A 143 9.84 -29.22 8.72
N TYR A 144 9.72 -30.49 8.35
CA TYR A 144 9.15 -31.50 9.24
C TYR A 144 10.26 -32.22 10.00
N THR A 145 10.16 -32.24 11.34
CA THR A 145 10.94 -33.13 12.18
C THR A 145 10.01 -34.24 12.67
N GLY A 146 10.09 -35.40 12.03
CA GLY A 146 9.12 -36.47 12.23
C GLY A 146 7.74 -36.07 11.69
N ARG A 147 6.73 -35.99 12.56
CA ARG A 147 5.35 -35.59 12.20
C ARG A 147 5.03 -34.12 12.51
N SER A 148 5.97 -33.38 13.08
CA SER A 148 5.74 -32.01 13.52
C SER A 148 6.37 -31.00 12.56
N LEU A 149 5.56 -30.05 12.11
CA LEU A 149 6.04 -28.90 11.34
C LEU A 149 6.79 -27.95 12.29
N VAL A 150 8.09 -27.78 12.05
CA VAL A 150 8.98 -26.93 12.85
C VAL A 150 9.67 -25.91 11.97
N PHE A 151 9.99 -24.76 12.54
CA PHE A 151 10.80 -23.77 11.85
C PHE A 151 12.27 -24.10 12.06
N SER A 152 12.97 -24.36 10.96
CA SER A 152 14.42 -24.54 10.96
C SER A 152 15.09 -23.22 10.60
N SER A 153 15.90 -22.70 11.52
CA SER A 153 16.64 -21.46 11.35
C SER A 153 17.98 -21.77 10.68
N TYR A 154 18.22 -21.23 9.48
CA TYR A 154 19.51 -21.35 8.80
C TYR A 154 20.41 -20.15 9.06
N TRP A 155 19.81 -19.01 9.44
CA TRP A 155 20.52 -17.82 9.89
C TRP A 155 19.77 -17.19 11.05
N SER A 156 20.50 -16.65 12.02
CA SER A 156 19.93 -15.93 13.15
C SER A 156 20.89 -14.89 13.67
N ARG A 157 20.35 -13.75 14.09
CA ARG A 157 21.11 -12.68 14.71
C ARG A 157 20.35 -12.09 15.89
N GLU A 158 21.03 -12.00 17.01
CA GLU A 158 20.55 -11.23 18.16
C GLU A 158 20.87 -9.76 17.90
N THR A 159 19.83 -8.95 17.78
CA THR A 159 19.95 -7.54 17.43
C THR A 159 18.69 -6.82 17.89
N ALA A 160 18.89 -5.66 18.50
CA ALA A 160 17.79 -4.78 18.81
C ALA A 160 17.18 -4.25 17.51
N GLY A 161 15.85 -4.32 17.42
CA GLY A 161 15.12 -3.91 16.24
C GLY A 161 13.75 -3.39 16.59
N ARG A 162 13.07 -2.83 15.59
CA ARG A 162 11.67 -2.47 15.67
C ARG A 162 10.93 -2.93 14.42
N VAL A 163 9.86 -3.67 14.61
CA VAL A 163 8.90 -4.04 13.59
C VAL A 163 7.79 -2.99 13.57
N VAL A 164 7.53 -2.37 12.43
CA VAL A 164 6.51 -1.33 12.24
C VAL A 164 5.52 -1.78 11.18
N PHE A 165 4.26 -1.90 11.57
CA PHE A 165 3.17 -2.21 10.65
C PHE A 165 2.76 -0.93 9.93
N GLY A 166 3.28 -0.76 8.71
CA GLY A 166 2.85 0.30 7.81
C GLY A 166 1.53 -0.04 7.11
N PRO A 167 0.96 0.87 6.31
CA PRO A 167 -0.31 0.65 5.64
C PRO A 167 -0.26 -0.36 4.48
N ARG A 168 0.92 -0.62 3.90
CA ARG A 168 1.11 -1.53 2.75
C ARG A 168 2.30 -2.47 2.89
N ASN A 169 3.19 -2.18 3.82
CA ASN A 169 4.43 -2.91 4.03
C ASN A 169 4.69 -3.03 5.53
N LEU A 170 5.27 -4.16 5.92
CA LEU A 170 5.96 -4.31 7.18
C LEU A 170 7.37 -3.72 7.01
N LEU A 171 7.73 -2.79 7.90
CA LEU A 171 9.07 -2.21 7.95
C LEU A 171 9.77 -2.72 9.21
N ILE A 172 10.91 -3.37 9.04
CA ILE A 172 11.75 -3.81 10.15
C ILE A 172 13.00 -2.96 10.14
N LYS A 173 13.23 -2.26 11.24
CA LYS A 173 14.45 -1.49 11.50
C LYS A 173 15.36 -2.31 12.41
N LEU A 174 16.62 -2.47 12.04
CA LEU A 174 17.60 -3.28 12.78
C LEU A 174 18.81 -2.44 13.17
N CYS A 175 19.33 -2.71 14.36
CA CYS A 175 20.57 -2.14 14.89
C CYS A 175 21.67 -3.21 14.85
N LEU A 176 22.29 -3.38 13.68
CA LEU A 176 23.31 -4.43 13.47
C LEU A 176 24.65 -4.09 14.13
N HIS A 177 24.94 -2.79 14.33
CA HIS A 177 26.12 -2.29 15.03
C HIS A 177 25.73 -1.25 16.10
N PRO A 178 26.35 -1.27 17.30
CA PRO A 178 26.01 -0.35 18.39
C PRO A 178 26.18 1.14 18.03
N SER A 179 27.10 1.46 17.12
CA SER A 179 27.39 2.82 16.65
C SER A 179 26.32 3.39 15.70
N ASP A 180 25.61 2.52 14.97
CA ASP A 180 24.90 2.92 13.76
C ASP A 180 23.40 3.19 13.99
N GLY A 181 22.89 2.86 15.18
CA GLY A 181 21.45 2.91 15.44
C GLY A 181 20.67 2.03 14.45
N TYR A 182 19.45 2.43 14.09
CA TYR A 182 18.59 1.70 13.15
C TYR A 182 18.97 1.91 11.68
N SER A 183 20.24 1.67 11.34
CA SER A 183 20.77 1.89 9.99
C SER A 183 20.29 0.88 8.96
N HIS A 184 19.87 -0.32 9.39
CA HIS A 184 19.45 -1.40 8.47
C HIS A 184 17.93 -1.54 8.45
N GLN A 185 17.37 -1.75 7.27
CA GLN A 185 15.93 -1.85 7.07
C GLN A 185 15.55 -3.03 6.18
N LEU A 186 14.56 -3.81 6.60
CA LEU A 186 13.88 -4.79 5.75
C LEU A 186 12.47 -4.28 5.46
N LEU A 187 12.13 -4.21 4.17
CA LEU A 187 10.80 -3.85 3.71
C LEU A 187 10.12 -5.10 3.12
N ILE A 188 9.03 -5.52 3.75
CA ILE A 188 8.21 -6.66 3.34
C ILE A 188 6.83 -6.15 2.94
N PRO A 189 6.51 -6.07 1.64
CA PRO A 189 5.15 -5.75 1.21
C PRO A 189 4.17 -6.82 1.69
N PHE A 190 3.01 -6.43 2.20
CA PHE A 190 2.01 -7.41 2.69
C PHE A 190 1.56 -8.38 1.59
N SER A 191 1.55 -7.93 0.32
CA SER A 191 1.25 -8.76 -0.84
C SER A 191 2.24 -9.91 -1.06
N THR A 192 3.41 -9.89 -0.42
CA THR A 192 4.41 -10.97 -0.50
C THR A 192 4.26 -12.00 0.61
N ILE A 193 3.49 -11.70 1.65
CA ILE A 193 3.29 -12.59 2.79
C ILE A 193 2.14 -13.55 2.43
N TYR A 194 2.45 -14.84 2.37
CA TYR A 194 1.42 -15.86 2.12
C TYR A 194 0.97 -16.56 3.40
N SER A 195 1.81 -16.57 4.43
CA SER A 195 1.48 -17.12 5.74
C SER A 195 2.11 -16.31 6.85
N PHE A 196 1.35 -16.12 7.92
CA PHE A 196 1.75 -15.45 9.13
C PHE A 196 1.42 -16.32 10.34
N THR A 197 2.41 -16.58 11.18
CA THR A 197 2.21 -17.38 12.39
C THR A 197 2.80 -16.69 13.61
N ILE A 198 2.07 -16.83 14.72
CA ILE A 198 2.46 -16.31 16.02
C ILE A 198 2.88 -17.50 16.87
N GLY A 199 4.12 -17.46 17.38
CA GLY A 199 4.64 -18.44 18.32
C GLY A 199 4.54 -17.90 19.74
N PRO A 200 3.44 -18.16 20.49
CA PRO A 200 3.24 -17.58 21.82
C PRO A 200 4.29 -18.05 22.84
N LYS A 201 4.78 -19.29 22.74
CA LYS A 201 5.84 -19.83 23.60
C LYS A 201 7.18 -19.14 23.34
N ASP A 202 7.52 -18.98 22.07
CA ASP A 202 8.81 -18.43 21.62
C ASP A 202 8.79 -16.91 21.45
N ARG A 203 7.64 -16.28 21.75
CA ARG A 203 7.40 -14.84 21.61
C ARG A 203 7.74 -14.32 20.23
N SER A 204 7.37 -15.10 19.21
CA SER A 204 7.87 -14.89 17.86
C SER A 204 6.78 -14.60 16.84
N LEU A 205 7.10 -13.72 15.90
CA LEU A 205 6.30 -13.42 14.72
C LEU A 205 7.01 -14.04 13.52
N THR A 206 6.38 -14.98 12.83
CA THR A 206 6.96 -15.62 11.65
C THR A 206 6.16 -15.25 10.41
N PHE A 207 6.85 -14.74 9.40
CA PHE A 207 6.30 -14.38 8.11
C PHE A 207 6.92 -15.27 7.04
N SER A 208 6.07 -15.93 6.27
CA SER A 208 6.48 -16.76 5.14
C SER A 208 6.18 -16.00 3.85
N LEU A 209 7.19 -15.81 3.01
CA LEU A 209 7.15 -14.89 1.87
C LEU A 209 7.24 -15.62 0.52
N TYR A 210 6.58 -15.08 -0.50
CA TYR A 210 6.76 -15.53 -1.90
C TYR A 210 8.10 -15.08 -2.49
N TYR A 211 8.62 -13.96 -2.02
CA TYR A 211 9.84 -13.33 -2.54
C TYR A 211 10.68 -12.78 -1.37
N PRO A 212 12.01 -12.68 -1.53
CA PRO A 212 12.87 -12.16 -0.47
C PRO A 212 12.55 -10.68 -0.15
N PRO A 213 12.76 -10.26 1.11
CA PRO A 213 12.52 -8.88 1.53
C PRO A 213 13.48 -7.92 0.82
N ARG A 214 13.04 -6.67 0.66
CA ARG A 214 13.94 -5.62 0.18
C ARG A 214 14.78 -5.11 1.35
N MET A 215 16.09 -5.31 1.29
CA MET A 215 17.02 -4.84 2.32
C MET A 215 17.68 -3.52 1.91
N GLN A 216 17.80 -2.61 2.87
CA GLN A 216 18.38 -1.29 2.65
C GLN A 216 19.25 -0.87 3.84
N GLN A 217 20.28 -0.08 3.58
CA GLN A 217 21.10 0.58 4.59
C GLN A 217 21.00 2.10 4.43
N SER A 218 20.84 2.80 5.55
CA SER A 218 21.00 4.25 5.62
C SER A 218 22.47 4.55 5.93
N THR A 219 23.13 5.28 5.04
CA THR A 219 24.53 5.67 5.20
C THR A 219 24.71 6.80 6.23
N GLU A 220 23.63 7.50 6.60
CA GLU A 220 23.63 8.50 7.66
C GLU A 220 22.51 8.28 8.69
N PRO A 221 22.76 8.57 9.98
CA PRO A 221 21.72 8.57 10.99
C PRO A 221 20.74 9.70 10.66
N SER A 222 19.46 9.36 10.48
CA SER A 222 18.45 10.39 10.24
C SER A 222 18.43 11.37 11.43
N LEU A 223 18.16 12.66 11.19
CA LEU A 223 17.93 13.62 12.28
C LEU A 223 16.85 13.11 13.27
N GLN A 224 15.90 12.28 12.81
CA GLN A 224 14.95 11.55 13.65
C GLN A 224 15.61 10.51 14.58
N ASP A 225 16.63 9.78 14.12
CA ASP A 225 17.39 8.84 14.95
C ASP A 225 18.28 9.56 15.97
N ALA A 226 18.81 10.74 15.62
CA ALA A 226 19.54 11.59 16.56
C ALA A 226 18.60 12.24 17.61
N LEU A 227 17.42 12.71 17.20
CA LEU A 227 16.43 13.34 18.08
C LEU A 227 15.69 12.33 18.97
N SER A 228 15.46 11.11 18.49
CA SER A 228 14.90 10.02 19.30
C SER A 228 15.87 9.54 20.38
N LYS A 229 17.19 9.57 20.13
CA LYS A 229 18.22 9.37 21.16
C LYS A 229 18.25 10.49 22.23
N LEU A 230 17.71 11.67 21.93
CA LEU A 230 17.64 12.82 22.85
C LEU A 230 16.30 12.92 23.60
N GLY A 231 15.37 11.96 23.43
CA GLY A 231 14.16 11.86 24.24
C GLY A 231 13.01 12.82 23.87
N TYR A 232 13.08 13.49 22.72
CA TYR A 232 12.01 14.38 22.26
C TYR A 232 11.05 13.65 21.29
N SER A 233 9.81 13.42 21.73
CA SER A 233 8.72 12.98 20.84
C SER A 233 8.11 14.18 20.12
N LEU A 234 8.41 14.31 18.82
CA LEU A 234 7.78 15.29 17.92
C LEU A 234 6.80 14.56 16.98
N GLU A 235 5.82 13.87 17.55
CA GLU A 235 4.76 13.21 16.79
C GLU A 235 3.74 14.24 16.23
N ASP A 236 3.57 15.39 16.89
CA ASP A 236 2.53 16.38 16.54
C ASP A 236 2.95 17.44 15.49
N GLN A 237 4.25 17.59 15.19
CA GLN A 237 4.70 18.62 14.23
C GLN A 237 5.01 18.11 12.81
N LEU A 238 5.08 16.79 12.61
CA LEU A 238 5.47 16.24 11.31
C LEU A 238 4.32 16.14 10.29
N GLU A 239 3.05 16.11 10.73
CA GLU A 239 1.91 16.11 9.80
C GLU A 239 1.82 17.38 8.95
N LYS A 240 2.43 18.49 9.41
CA LYS A 240 2.45 19.77 8.67
C LYS A 240 3.61 19.93 7.69
N MET A 241 4.60 19.02 7.67
CA MET A 241 5.77 19.13 6.77
C MET A 241 5.72 18.19 5.55
N THR A 242 4.72 17.32 5.45
CA THR A 242 4.68 16.22 4.47
C THR A 242 4.42 16.59 3.01
N LEU A 243 4.52 17.85 2.59
CA LEU A 243 4.27 18.23 1.18
C LEU A 243 5.32 19.13 0.51
N GLN A 244 6.41 19.54 1.17
CA GLN A 244 7.38 20.46 0.52
C GLN A 244 8.87 20.16 0.69
N GLN A 245 9.29 19.09 1.39
CA GLN A 245 10.73 18.82 1.61
C GLN A 245 11.19 17.38 1.29
N GLN A 246 10.63 16.74 0.26
CA GLN A 246 11.27 15.54 -0.35
C GLN A 246 12.49 15.91 -1.23
N GLY A 247 13.26 16.92 -0.80
CA GLY A 247 14.39 17.50 -1.54
C GLY A 247 15.76 17.34 -0.86
N GLU A 248 15.84 16.67 0.30
CA GLU A 248 17.14 16.31 0.88
C GLU A 248 17.38 14.80 0.71
N ASN A 249 18.32 14.50 -0.19
CA ASN A 249 18.73 13.17 -0.62
C ASN A 249 19.38 12.38 0.52
N PHE A 250 18.59 11.67 1.33
CA PHE A 250 19.13 10.55 2.10
C PHE A 250 19.43 9.39 1.15
N LYS A 251 20.71 9.15 0.86
CA LYS A 251 21.17 8.02 0.05
C LYS A 251 20.90 6.72 0.81
N ARG A 252 19.87 5.99 0.39
CA ARG A 252 19.61 4.62 0.86
C ARG A 252 20.24 3.63 -0.12
N GLU A 253 21.19 2.85 0.37
CA GLU A 253 21.83 1.80 -0.42
C GLU A 253 21.00 0.52 -0.35
N ARG A 254 20.89 -0.20 -1.47
CA ARG A 254 20.22 -1.51 -1.51
C ARG A 254 21.23 -2.57 -1.09
N LEU A 255 20.84 -3.41 -0.15
CA LEU A 255 21.64 -4.55 0.27
C LEU A 255 21.07 -5.84 -0.33
N CYS A 256 21.96 -6.75 -0.69
CA CYS A 256 21.59 -8.11 -1.10
C CYS A 256 21.43 -9.05 0.11
N ALA A 257 22.07 -8.72 1.24
CA ALA A 257 22.03 -9.48 2.49
C ALA A 257 22.30 -8.57 3.70
N LEU A 258 22.08 -9.06 4.92
CA LEU A 258 22.34 -8.33 6.16
C LEU A 258 23.79 -8.51 6.67
N ASP A 259 24.40 -9.63 6.32
CA ASP A 259 25.80 -9.97 6.55
C ASP A 259 26.18 -11.14 5.63
N ASP A 260 27.48 -11.46 5.58
CA ASP A 260 28.06 -12.51 4.73
C ASP A 260 27.45 -13.90 4.99
N SER A 261 26.95 -14.14 6.20
CA SER A 261 26.31 -15.42 6.55
C SER A 261 24.86 -15.47 6.05
N HIS A 262 24.14 -14.35 6.11
CA HIS A 262 22.80 -14.22 5.53
C HIS A 262 22.83 -14.35 4.01
N GLU A 263 23.87 -13.82 3.34
CA GLU A 263 24.00 -13.87 1.88
C GLU A 263 23.93 -15.30 1.33
N LYS A 264 24.47 -16.26 2.07
CA LYS A 264 24.49 -17.69 1.67
C LYS A 264 23.09 -18.33 1.66
N VAL A 265 22.13 -17.77 2.40
CA VAL A 265 20.81 -18.38 2.63
C VAL A 265 19.64 -17.53 2.14
N VAL A 266 19.84 -16.22 1.93
CA VAL A 266 18.76 -15.27 1.63
C VAL A 266 17.96 -15.59 0.36
N GLY A 267 18.61 -16.24 -0.62
CA GLY A 267 17.95 -16.64 -1.87
C GLY A 267 17.04 -17.87 -1.73
N SER A 268 17.24 -18.71 -0.71
CA SER A 268 16.49 -19.96 -0.50
C SER A 268 15.58 -19.92 0.72
N CYS A 269 15.91 -19.09 1.72
CA CYS A 269 15.18 -18.98 2.98
C CYS A 269 14.23 -17.78 2.97
N LEU A 270 12.96 -18.02 2.65
CA LEU A 270 11.93 -16.98 2.54
C LEU A 270 11.03 -16.87 3.78
N CYS A 271 11.38 -17.54 4.88
CA CYS A 271 10.66 -17.44 6.14
C CYS A 271 11.47 -16.62 7.14
N TYR A 272 10.91 -15.51 7.61
CA TYR A 272 11.53 -14.60 8.57
C TYR A 272 10.79 -14.66 9.90
N ARG A 273 11.52 -14.95 10.96
CA ARG A 273 11.01 -15.01 12.33
C ARG A 273 11.65 -13.93 13.18
N PHE A 274 10.83 -13.10 13.81
CA PHE A 274 11.23 -12.02 14.69
C PHE A 274 10.86 -12.35 16.13
N ILE A 275 11.81 -12.22 17.06
CA ILE A 275 11.58 -12.47 18.48
C ILE A 275 11.26 -11.14 19.15
N LEU A 276 10.08 -11.03 19.75
CA LEU A 276 9.62 -9.82 20.42
C LEU A 276 10.35 -9.65 21.75
N GLN A 277 10.73 -8.42 22.06
CA GLN A 277 11.39 -8.09 23.32
C GLN A 277 10.41 -8.20 24.50
N ASN A 278 9.17 -7.72 24.33
CA ASN A 278 8.13 -7.83 25.35
C ASN A 278 7.14 -8.97 25.02
N PRO A 279 6.97 -9.98 25.90
CA PRO A 279 6.01 -11.06 25.69
C PRO A 279 4.55 -10.61 25.61
N SER A 280 4.21 -9.48 26.25
CA SER A 280 2.84 -8.98 26.31
C SER A 280 2.36 -8.49 24.95
N ASP A 281 3.29 -8.09 24.09
CA ASP A 281 3.03 -7.56 22.75
C ASP A 281 2.34 -8.59 21.86
N ILE A 282 2.58 -9.89 22.08
CA ILE A 282 1.92 -10.99 21.37
C ILE A 282 0.40 -10.88 21.44
N ARG A 283 -0.15 -10.45 22.58
CA ARG A 283 -1.60 -10.34 22.77
C ARG A 283 -2.22 -9.20 21.97
N SER A 284 -1.41 -8.21 21.59
CA SER A 284 -1.83 -7.07 20.78
C SER A 284 -1.69 -7.32 19.28
N VAL A 285 -1.05 -8.44 18.90
CA VAL A 285 -0.95 -8.91 17.53
C VAL A 285 -2.22 -9.72 17.24
N ASP A 286 -3.22 -9.06 16.69
CA ASP A 286 -4.45 -9.71 16.27
C ASP A 286 -4.29 -10.17 14.81
N PRO A 287 -4.32 -11.49 14.53
CA PRO A 287 -4.15 -12.01 13.18
C PRO A 287 -5.30 -11.67 12.24
N THR A 288 -6.46 -11.24 12.76
CA THR A 288 -7.69 -11.04 11.96
C THR A 288 -7.96 -9.59 11.56
N SER A 289 -7.33 -8.59 12.20
CA SER A 289 -7.70 -7.18 11.98
C SER A 289 -6.91 -6.44 10.90
N GLN A 290 -5.88 -7.04 10.26
CA GLN A 290 -5.06 -6.32 9.27
C GLN A 290 -4.74 -7.09 7.98
N ILE A 291 -5.13 -8.35 7.88
CA ILE A 291 -5.03 -9.13 6.64
C ILE A 291 -6.45 -9.26 6.07
N SER A 292 -7.00 -8.14 5.59
CA SER A 292 -8.06 -8.19 4.59
C SER A 292 -7.40 -8.63 3.28
N LEU A 293 -7.13 -9.93 3.16
CA LEU A 293 -6.85 -10.54 1.87
C LEU A 293 -8.03 -10.19 0.98
N HIS A 294 -7.72 -9.55 -0.14
CA HIS A 294 -8.68 -9.34 -1.22
C HIS A 294 -9.36 -10.68 -1.51
N ASP A 295 -10.69 -10.66 -1.49
CA ASP A 295 -11.56 -11.79 -1.80
C ASP A 295 -11.08 -12.60 -3.01
N GLY A 296 -11.04 -13.92 -2.81
CA GLY A 296 -10.92 -14.89 -3.89
C GLY A 296 -9.85 -15.95 -3.64
N ILE A 297 -10.08 -16.84 -2.68
CA ILE A 297 -10.02 -18.29 -2.85
C ILE A 297 -10.84 -18.89 -1.70
N THR A 298 -11.75 -19.77 -2.11
CA THR A 298 -12.79 -20.45 -1.37
C THR A 298 -12.30 -21.22 -0.15
N ASP A 299 -13.21 -21.33 0.81
CA ASP A 299 -13.27 -22.36 1.84
C ASP A 299 -12.76 -23.70 1.32
N ASP A 300 -11.76 -24.25 2.00
CA ASP A 300 -11.63 -25.66 2.36
C ASP A 300 -10.22 -25.87 2.93
N VAL A 301 -10.16 -26.18 4.22
CA VAL A 301 -9.56 -27.42 4.75
C VAL A 301 -9.58 -27.29 6.27
N VAL A 302 -10.57 -27.97 6.85
CA VAL A 302 -10.52 -28.52 8.19
C VAL A 302 -9.38 -29.54 8.22
N LEU A 303 -8.38 -29.32 9.07
CA LEU A 303 -7.76 -30.27 10.03
C LEU A 303 -6.51 -29.65 10.68
#